data_AF-A0A914W6U5-F1
#
_entry.id   AF-A0A914W6U5-F1
#
_cell.length_a   1.000
_cell.length_b   1.000
_cell.length_c   1.000
_cell.angle_alpha   90.00
_cell.angle_beta   90.00
_cell.angle_gamma   90.00
#
_symmetry.space_group_name_H-M   'P 1'
#
loop_
_entity.id
_entity.type
_entity.pdbx_description
1 polymer ?
#
loop_
_entity_poly.entity_id
_entity_poly.type
_entity_poly.pdbx_seq_one_letter_code
_entity_poly.pdbx_strand_id
1 'polypeptide(L)'
;MLDATVIISWSLTIFALVSIPFCTLFLCMLIKYRDTTEFNHAYYKILMSLTVADILQLTVAEFVNQFLIFHGWVAGFCLNVLGDFGAHVITMIFWGVGPLHFSIAISMAVNRFTAYVLPLRFKKVHMGSARW
;
A
#
# COMPACT_ATOMS: atom_id res chain seq x y z
N MET A 1 -31.81 -1.63 18.49
CA MET A 1 -30.48 -2.25 18.59
C MET A 1 -29.75 -1.90 17.32
N LEU A 2 -28.58 -1.25 17.37
CA LEU A 2 -27.76 -1.07 16.18
C LEU A 2 -27.15 -2.44 15.85
N ASP A 3 -27.36 -2.92 14.63
CA ASP A 3 -26.76 -4.17 14.18
C ASP A 3 -25.24 -4.05 14.17
N ALA A 4 -24.55 -5.07 14.69
CA ALA A 4 -23.09 -5.08 14.81
C ALA A 4 -22.38 -4.87 13.46
N THR A 5 -23.02 -5.25 12.36
CA THR A 5 -22.56 -5.03 10.98
C THR A 5 -22.43 -3.55 10.64
N VAL A 6 -23.41 -2.74 11.04
CA VAL A 6 -23.41 -1.28 10.82
C VAL A 6 -22.25 -0.66 11.58
N ILE A 7 -22.06 -1.03 12.85
CA ILE A 7 -20.97 -0.52 13.69
C ILE A 7 -19.60 -0.84 13.08
N ILE A 8 -19.40 -2.07 12.59
CA ILE A 8 -18.15 -2.48 11.94
C ILE A 8 -17.92 -1.68 10.65
N SER A 9 -18.95 -1.51 9.82
CA SER A 9 -18.85 -0.73 8.59
C SER A 9 -18.41 0.70 8.86
N TRP A 10 -19.08 1.42 9.78
CA TRP A 10 -18.71 2.81 10.11
C TRP A 10 -17.30 2.90 10.70
N SER A 11 -16.89 1.92 11.50
CA SER A 11 -15.54 1.89 12.08
C SER A 11 -14.47 1.75 11.00
N LEU A 12 -14.70 0.90 9.99
CA LEU A 12 -13.80 0.76 8.84
C LEU A 12 -13.76 2.04 7.98
N THR A 13 -14.92 2.68 7.75
CA THR A 13 -15.00 3.95 7.02
C THR A 13 -14.19 5.05 7.69
N ILE A 14 -14.34 5.19 9.01
CA ILE A 14 -13.60 6.20 9.79
C ILE A 14 -12.11 5.89 9.73
N PHE A 15 -11.71 4.62 9.87
CA PHE A 15 -10.32 4.22 9.78
C PHE A 15 -9.73 4.57 8.41
N ALA A 16 -10.40 4.21 7.31
CA ALA A 16 -9.96 4.54 5.95
C ALA A 16 -9.85 6.05 5.72
N LEU A 17 -10.84 6.83 6.17
CA LEU A 17 -10.86 8.29 6.03
C LEU A 17 -9.71 8.99 6.76
N VAL A 18 -9.23 8.41 7.86
CA VAL A 18 -8.10 8.95 8.62
C VAL A 18 -6.76 8.43 8.07
N SER A 19 -6.69 7.15 7.72
CA SER A 19 -5.45 6.51 7.28
C SER A 19 -5.02 6.96 5.88
N ILE A 20 -5.94 7.12 4.92
CA ILE A 20 -5.61 7.56 3.56
C ILE A 20 -4.89 8.92 3.53
N PRO A 21 -5.41 10.01 4.14
CA PRO A 21 -4.71 11.30 4.14
C PRO A 21 -3.38 11.24 4.90
N PHE A 22 -3.28 10.41 5.94
CA PHE A 22 -2.01 10.22 6.64
C PHE A 22 -0.96 9.53 5.75
N CYS A 23 -1.34 8.45 5.06
CA CYS A 23 -0.48 7.73 4.13
C CYS A 23 -0.07 8.60 2.93
N THR A 24 -0.96 9.43 2.40
CA THR A 24 -0.63 10.34 1.30
C THR A 24 0.31 11.46 1.74
N LEU A 25 0.09 12.06 2.91
CA LEU A 25 1.03 13.05 3.48
C LEU A 25 2.41 12.43 3.72
N PHE A 26 2.45 11.21 4.25
CA PHE A 26 3.70 10.48 4.47
C PHE A 26 4.41 10.18 3.15
N LEU A 27 3.69 9.74 2.10
CA LEU A 27 4.24 9.56 0.76
C LEU A 27 4.80 10.88 0.19
N CYS A 28 4.08 12.00 0.33
CA CYS A 28 4.55 13.32 -0.09
C CYS A 28 5.84 13.73 0.63
N MET A 29 5.94 13.47 1.94
CA MET A 29 7.18 13.68 2.68
C MET A 29 8.30 12.79 2.14
N LEU A 30 8.06 11.51 1.92
CA LEU A 30 9.06 10.58 1.39
C LEU A 30 9.59 11.00 0.01
N ILE A 31 8.73 11.49 -0.88
CA ILE A 31 9.13 12.02 -2.18
C ILE A 31 10.06 13.22 -1.99
N LYS A 32 9.68 14.18 -1.12
CA LYS A 32 10.50 15.36 -0.82
C LYS A 32 11.85 15.00 -0.18
N TYR A 33 11.86 14.04 0.73
CA TYR A 33 13.08 13.57 1.41
C TYR A 33 13.99 12.71 0.53
N ARG A 34 13.42 12.03 -0.47
CA ARG A 34 14.18 11.25 -1.44
C ARG A 34 15.18 12.12 -2.20
N ASP A 35 14.78 13.33 -2.55
CA ASP A 35 15.60 14.22 -3.38
C ASP A 35 16.67 14.97 -2.57
N THR A 36 16.56 15.00 -1.23
CA THR A 36 17.54 15.64 -0.33
C THR A 36 18.57 14.69 0.27
N THR A 37 18.37 13.36 0.22
CA THR A 37 19.21 12.38 0.90
C THR A 37 20.06 11.56 -0.08
N GLU A 38 21.36 11.85 -0.13
CA GLU A 38 22.31 11.14 -1.01
C GLU A 38 22.59 9.67 -0.58
N PHE A 39 22.27 9.30 0.67
CA PHE A 39 22.85 8.10 1.30
C PHE A 39 21.96 6.85 1.33
N ASN A 40 20.68 6.88 0.90
CA ASN A 40 19.85 5.66 0.99
C ASN A 40 18.63 5.60 0.04
N HIS A 41 18.81 5.91 -1.25
CA HIS A 41 17.70 5.96 -2.20
C HIS A 41 16.87 4.67 -2.29
N ALA A 42 17.45 3.47 -2.12
CA ALA A 42 16.67 2.24 -2.17
C ALA A 42 15.75 2.05 -0.96
N TYR A 43 16.19 2.46 0.24
CA TYR A 43 15.33 2.41 1.42
C TYR A 43 14.08 3.27 1.22
N TYR A 44 14.25 4.51 0.74
CA TYR A 44 13.12 5.39 0.45
C TYR A 44 12.23 4.84 -0.66
N LYS A 45 12.78 4.20 -1.70
CA LYS A 45 12.00 3.53 -2.75
C LYS A 45 11.16 2.38 -2.21
N ILE A 46 11.73 1.51 -1.38
CA ILE A 46 11.00 0.41 -0.73
C ILE A 46 9.90 0.97 0.17
N LEU A 47 10.20 2.01 0.95
CA LEU A 47 9.25 2.64 1.85
C LEU A 47 8.11 3.34 1.08
N MET A 48 8.41 4.04 -0.02
CA MET A 48 7.40 4.60 -0.90
C MET A 48 6.52 3.50 -1.52
N SER A 49 7.10 2.40 -1.99
CA SER A 49 6.32 1.28 -2.53
C SER A 49 5.37 0.67 -1.50
N LEU A 50 5.80 0.60 -0.23
CA LEU A 50 4.94 0.15 0.87
C LEU A 50 3.75 1.09 1.06
N THR A 51 4.01 2.40 1.09
CA THR A 51 2.94 3.39 1.32
C THR A 51 1.94 3.47 0.18
N VAL A 52 2.38 3.24 -1.06
CA VAL A 52 1.47 3.13 -2.21
C VAL A 52 0.64 1.86 -2.11
N ALA A 53 1.24 0.74 -1.70
CA ALA A 53 0.52 -0.51 -1.45
C ALA A 53 -0.54 -0.35 -0.35
N ASP A 54 -0.21 0.32 0.76
CA ASP A 54 -1.15 0.60 1.86
C ASP A 54 -2.35 1.44 1.36
N ILE A 55 -2.10 2.49 0.57
CA ILE A 55 -3.17 3.34 0.00
C ILE A 55 -4.05 2.52 -0.95
N LEU A 56 -3.44 1.71 -1.82
CA LEU A 56 -4.15 0.84 -2.75
C LEU A 56 -5.00 -0.19 -1.98
N GLN A 57 -4.46 -0.77 -0.91
CA GLN A 57 -5.20 -1.72 -0.08
C GLN A 57 -6.39 -1.06 0.59
N LEU A 58 -6.19 0.09 1.24
CA LEU A 58 -7.24 0.80 1.96
C LEU A 58 -8.36 1.25 1.00
N THR A 59 -8.01 1.76 -0.17
CA THR A 59 -9.00 2.19 -1.17
C THR A 59 -9.79 1.03 -1.73
N VAL A 60 -9.13 -0.08 -2.10
CA VAL A 60 -9.80 -1.25 -2.68
C VAL A 60 -10.58 -2.01 -1.62
N ALA A 61 -10.04 -2.20 -0.42
CA ALA A 61 -10.72 -2.89 0.68
C ALA A 61 -11.94 -2.11 1.16
N GLU A 62 -11.85 -0.78 1.25
CA GLU A 62 -12.99 0.03 1.64
C GLU A 62 -14.07 0.03 0.55
N PHE A 63 -13.69 0.11 -0.72
CA PHE A 63 -14.61 -0.04 -1.84
C PHE A 63 -15.30 -1.41 -1.83
N VAL A 64 -14.54 -2.49 -1.66
CA VAL A 64 -15.09 -3.85 -1.61
C VAL A 64 -16.00 -4.05 -0.39
N ASN A 65 -15.56 -3.65 0.80
CA ASN A 65 -16.34 -3.86 2.02
C ASN A 65 -17.64 -3.04 2.01
N GLN A 66 -17.57 -1.75 1.67
CA GLN A 66 -18.75 -0.89 1.65
C GLN A 66 -19.73 -1.28 0.53
N PHE A 67 -19.25 -1.47 -0.70
CA PHE A 67 -20.14 -1.68 -1.84
C PHE A 67 -20.56 -3.14 -2.02
N LEU A 68 -19.69 -4.12 -1.76
CA LEU A 68 -20.04 -5.53 -1.93
C LEU A 68 -20.66 -6.16 -0.68
N ILE A 69 -20.13 -5.93 0.52
CA ILE A 69 -20.52 -6.75 1.69
C ILE A 69 -21.66 -6.11 2.49
N PHE A 70 -21.61 -4.81 2.76
CA PHE A 70 -22.58 -4.19 3.67
C PHE A 70 -23.89 -3.73 3.02
N HIS A 71 -23.86 -3.35 1.74
CA HIS A 71 -25.06 -2.84 1.06
C HIS A 71 -25.78 -3.86 0.18
N GLY A 72 -25.20 -5.04 -0.11
CA GLY A 72 -25.85 -6.06 -0.94
C GLY A 72 -26.00 -5.66 -2.42
N TRP A 73 -25.30 -4.61 -2.86
CA TRP A 73 -25.34 -4.09 -4.24
C TRP A 73 -24.50 -4.92 -5.23
N VAL A 74 -24.09 -6.12 -4.82
CA VAL A 74 -23.18 -7.04 -5.51
C VAL A 74 -23.60 -7.30 -6.95
N ALA A 75 -24.87 -7.65 -7.18
CA ALA A 75 -25.31 -8.01 -8.52
C ALA A 75 -25.53 -6.77 -9.40
N GLY A 76 -26.21 -5.74 -8.89
CA GLY A 76 -26.60 -4.59 -9.71
C GLY A 76 -25.43 -3.71 -10.14
N PHE A 77 -24.49 -3.40 -9.23
CA PHE A 77 -23.42 -2.45 -9.54
C PHE A 77 -22.25 -3.13 -10.29
N CYS A 78 -21.82 -4.32 -9.88
CA CYS A 78 -20.75 -5.03 -10.60
C CYS A 78 -21.19 -5.51 -11.98
N LEU A 79 -22.42 -6.00 -12.16
CA LEU A 79 -22.87 -6.45 -13.49
C LEU A 79 -23.25 -5.26 -14.40
N ASN A 80 -23.88 -4.20 -13.88
CA ASN A 80 -24.38 -3.11 -14.75
C ASN A 80 -23.42 -1.94 -14.93
N VAL A 81 -22.55 -1.65 -13.96
CA VAL A 81 -21.68 -0.45 -14.00
C VAL A 81 -20.23 -0.81 -14.28
N LEU A 82 -19.71 -1.84 -13.62
CA LEU A 82 -18.31 -2.24 -13.75
C LEU A 82 -18.06 -3.27 -14.86
N GLY A 83 -19.09 -4.05 -15.19
CA GLY A 83 -18.98 -5.22 -16.05
C GLY A 83 -18.13 -6.33 -15.43
N ASP A 84 -18.11 -7.48 -16.12
CA ASP A 84 -17.40 -8.68 -15.67
C ASP A 84 -15.87 -8.45 -15.56
N PHE A 85 -15.33 -7.66 -16.48
CA PHE A 85 -13.92 -7.28 -16.47
C PHE A 85 -13.55 -6.44 -15.24
N GLY A 86 -14.38 -5.46 -14.85
CA GLY A 86 -14.12 -4.62 -13.69
C GLY A 86 -14.11 -5.42 -12.38
N ALA A 87 -15.05 -6.37 -12.24
CA ALA A 87 -15.11 -7.25 -11.07
C ALA A 87 -13.87 -8.15 -10.96
N HIS A 88 -13.38 -8.69 -12.07
CA HIS A 88 -12.14 -9.49 -12.10
C HIS A 88 -10.90 -8.64 -11.73
N VAL A 89 -10.82 -7.40 -12.20
CA VAL A 89 -9.71 -6.50 -11.85
C VAL A 89 -9.72 -6.17 -10.36
N ILE A 90 -10.88 -5.82 -9.79
CA ILE A 90 -10.98 -5.50 -8.36
C ILE A 90 -10.61 -6.70 -7.49
N THR A 91 -11.13 -7.88 -7.83
CA THR A 91 -10.79 -9.11 -7.09
C THR A 91 -9.30 -9.45 -7.22
N MET A 92 -8.74 -9.36 -8.42
CA MET A 92 -7.30 -9.56 -8.63
C MET A 92 -6.46 -8.59 -7.80
N ILE A 93 -6.83 -7.31 -7.72
CA ILE A 93 -6.12 -6.33 -6.91
C ILE A 93 -6.28 -6.65 -5.42
N PHE A 94 -7.50 -6.90 -4.95
CA PHE A 94 -7.77 -7.21 -3.54
C PHE A 94 -6.95 -8.41 -3.05
N TRP A 95 -6.89 -9.48 -3.84
CA TRP A 95 -6.11 -10.68 -3.52
C TRP A 95 -4.60 -10.50 -3.74
N GLY A 96 -4.19 -9.69 -4.72
CA GLY A 96 -2.79 -9.46 -5.07
C GLY A 96 -2.03 -8.57 -4.09
N VAL A 97 -2.74 -7.68 -3.37
CA VAL A 97 -2.12 -6.71 -2.48
C VAL A 97 -1.53 -7.36 -1.22
N GLY A 98 -2.15 -8.41 -0.67
CA GLY A 98 -1.61 -9.13 0.50
C GLY A 98 -0.21 -9.71 0.28
N PRO A 99 0.01 -10.54 -0.76
CA PRO A 99 1.34 -11.01 -1.14
C PRO A 99 2.34 -9.88 -1.43
N LEU A 100 1.86 -8.77 -1.97
CA LEU A 100 2.67 -7.60 -2.26
C LEU A 100 3.22 -6.96 -0.96
N HIS A 101 2.40 -6.82 0.09
CA HIS A 101 2.88 -6.38 1.41
C HIS A 101 3.97 -7.29 1.98
N PHE A 102 3.78 -8.60 1.88
CA PHE A 102 4.76 -9.57 2.38
C PHE A 102 6.09 -9.46 1.62
N SER A 103 6.03 -9.31 0.29
CA SER A 103 7.22 -9.14 -0.55
C SER A 103 7.98 -7.84 -0.24
N ILE A 104 7.28 -6.75 0.04
CA ILE A 104 7.88 -5.46 0.40
C ILE A 104 8.49 -5.52 1.80
N ALA A 105 7.81 -6.18 2.76
CA ALA A 105 8.33 -6.38 4.10
C ALA A 105 9.63 -7.19 4.09
N ILE A 106 9.68 -8.27 3.30
CA ILE A 106 10.91 -9.05 3.07
C ILE A 106 11.99 -8.16 2.45
N SER A 107 11.66 -7.38 1.42
CA SER A 107 12.61 -6.49 0.76
C SER A 107 13.20 -5.47 1.73
N MET A 108 12.39 -4.93 2.65
CA MET A 108 12.85 -4.03 3.70
C MET A 108 13.75 -4.74 4.72
N ALA A 109 13.40 -5.96 5.12
CA ALA A 109 14.21 -6.76 6.04
C ALA A 109 15.58 -7.11 5.43
N VAL A 110 15.61 -7.52 4.16
CA VAL A 110 16.85 -7.80 3.41
C VAL A 110 17.68 -6.53 3.25
N ASN A 111 17.06 -5.40 2.94
CA ASN A 111 17.76 -4.13 2.80
C ASN A 111 18.41 -3.70 4.13
N ARG A 112 17.71 -3.86 5.26
CA ARG A 112 18.29 -3.60 6.58
C ARG A 112 19.41 -4.59 6.92
N PHE A 113 19.17 -5.89 6.70
CA PHE A 113 20.15 -6.93 6.99
C PHE A 113 21.45 -6.72 6.20
N THR A 114 21.36 -6.44 4.90
CA THR A 114 22.53 -6.17 4.05
C THR A 114 23.27 -4.90 4.45
N ALA A 115 22.57 -3.86 4.91
CA ALA A 115 23.19 -2.66 5.46
C ALA A 115 23.98 -2.94 6.76
N TYR A 116 23.48 -3.82 7.64
CA TYR A 116 24.16 -4.19 8.87
C TYR A 116 25.33 -5.15 8.66
N VAL A 117 25.14 -6.19 7.84
CA VAL A 117 26.13 -7.28 7.67
C VAL A 117 27.22 -6.93 6.66
N LEU A 118 26.90 -6.18 5.61
CA LEU A 118 27.82 -5.87 4.51
C LEU A 118 27.85 -4.37 4.19
N PRO A 119 28.18 -3.48 5.15
CA PRO A 119 28.06 -2.03 5.01
C PRO A 119 28.87 -1.47 3.83
N LEU A 120 30.07 -2.01 3.57
CA LEU A 120 30.92 -1.57 2.45
C LEU A 120 30.32 -1.94 1.07
N ARG A 121 29.74 -3.13 0.94
CA ARG A 121 29.07 -3.56 -0.30
C ARG A 121 27.74 -2.84 -0.48
N PHE A 122 27.02 -2.64 0.62
CA PHE A 122 25.78 -1.87 0.65
C PHE A 122 26.02 -0.46 0.13
N LYS A 123 27.06 0.22 0.64
CA LYS A 123 27.50 1.54 0.18
C LYS A 123 27.83 1.55 -1.31
N LYS A 124 28.58 0.56 -1.81
CA LYS A 124 28.99 0.48 -3.22
C LYS A 124 27.81 0.25 -4.19
N VAL A 125 26.83 -0.57 -3.79
CA VAL A 125 25.65 -0.89 -4.62
C VAL A 125 24.62 0.25 -4.60
N HIS A 126 24.44 0.89 -3.44
CA HIS A 126 23.39 1.88 -3.24
C HIS A 126 23.82 3.33 -3.48
N MET A 127 25.12 3.61 -3.48
CA MET A 127 25.71 4.91 -3.84
C MET A 127 26.46 4.86 -5.17
N GLY A 128 26.06 3.95 -6.07
CA GLY A 128 26.71 3.78 -7.37
C GLY A 128 26.96 5.13 -8.05
N SER A 129 28.24 5.45 -8.28
CA SER A 129 28.77 6.69 -8.86
C SER A 129 29.22 7.82 -7.91
N ALA A 130 29.99 7.50 -6.87
CA ALA A 130 31.02 8.43 -6.39
C ALA A 130 32.40 7.94 -6.89
N ARG A 131 32.80 8.48 -8.06
CA ARG A 131 34.17 8.66 -8.58
C ARG A 131 35.21 7.57 -8.25
N TRP A 132 35.64 6.86 -9.30
CA TRP A 132 37.07 6.67 -9.54
C TRP A 132 37.49 7.65 -10.63
#